data_AF-A0A1I5SNH8-F1
#
_entry.id   AF-A0A1I5SNH8-F1
#
_cell.length_a   1.000
_cell.length_b   1.000
_cell.length_c   1.000
_cell.angle_alpha   90.00
_cell.angle_beta   90.00
_cell.angle_gamma   90.00
#
_symmetry.space_group_name_H-M   'P 1'
#
loop_
_entity.id
_entity.type
_entity.pdbx_description
1 polymer ?
#
loop_
_entity_poly.entity_id
_entity_poly.type
_entity_poly.pdbx_seq_one_letter_code
_entity_poly.pdbx_strand_id
1 'polypeptide(L)' 'MDKRIIPLIMCGGAGTRLWPASREVRPKQFLPLFGA' A
#
# COMPACT_ATOMS: atom_id res chain seq x y z
N MET A 1 2.34 -29.35 17.15
CA MET A 1 1.22 -28.84 16.35
C MET A 1 1.66 -27.50 15.78
N ASP A 2 2.04 -27.47 14.50
CA ASP A 2 2.35 -26.20 13.84
C ASP A 2 1.07 -25.41 13.62
N LYS A 3 1.01 -24.20 14.21
CA LYS A 3 -0.08 -23.27 13.99
C LYS A 3 0.13 -22.60 12.63
N ARG A 4 -0.86 -22.75 11.74
CA ARG A 4 -0.87 -22.05 10.45
C ARG A 4 -1.02 -20.55 10.67
N ILE A 5 -0.05 -19.76 10.20
CA ILE A 5 -0.10 -18.29 10.18
C ILE A 5 -0.69 -17.84 8.84
N ILE A 6 -1.66 -16.93 8.88
CA ILE A 6 -2.25 -16.32 7.69
C ILE A 6 -1.96 -14.81 7.74
N PRO A 7 -1.11 -14.28 6.85
CA PRO A 7 -0.86 -12.85 6.80
C PRO A 7 -2.08 -12.14 6.19
N LEU A 8 -2.53 -11.08 6.85
CA LEU A 8 -3.54 -10.16 6.32
C LEU A 8 -2.88 -8.82 6.03
N ILE A 9 -3.00 -8.35 4.78
CA ILE A 9 -2.45 -7.06 4.37
C ILE A 9 -3.59 -6.04 4.39
N MET A 10 -3.46 -5.02 5.25
CA MET A 10 -4.36 -3.87 5.27
C MET A 10 -3.83 -2.77 4.36
N CYS A 11 -4.47 -2.56 3.22
CA CYS A 11 -3.98 -1.65 2.17
C CYS A 11 -5.00 -0.59 1.72
N GLY A 12 -5.94 -0.16 2.57
CA GLY A 12 -6.99 0.83 2.22
C GLY A 12 -6.68 2.31 2.49
N GLY A 13 -5.47 2.67 2.94
CA GLY A 13 -5.16 4.06 3.32
C GLY A 13 -5.04 5.02 2.11
N ALA A 14 -5.71 6.18 2.19
CA ALA A 14 -5.80 7.17 1.10
C ALA A 14 -4.48 7.87 0.72
N GLY A 15 -3.46 7.85 1.60
CA GLY A 15 -2.14 8.39 1.27
C GLY A 15 -2.10 9.92 1.09
N THR A 16 -2.90 10.67 1.84
CA THR A 16 -3.06 12.13 1.70
C THR A 16 -1.75 12.93 1.80
N ARG A 17 -0.78 12.46 2.62
CA ARG A 17 0.56 13.07 2.74
C ARG A 17 1.44 12.90 1.50
N LEU A 18 1.09 11.99 0.60
CA LEU A 18 1.84 11.71 -0.64
C LEU A 18 1.23 12.44 -1.85
N TRP A 19 0.28 13.36 -1.65
CA TRP A 19 -0.22 14.18 -2.74
C TRP A 19 0.92 15.06 -3.32
N PRO A 20 1.04 15.22 -4.66
CA PRO A 20 0.13 14.76 -5.71
C PRO A 20 0.44 13.35 -6.27
N ALA A 21 1.46 12.68 -5.75
CA ALA A 21 1.87 11.36 -6.21
C ALA A 21 0.79 10.28 -5.94
N SER A 22 0.13 10.33 -4.78
CA SER A 22 -1.05 9.50 -4.46
C SER A 22 -2.35 10.25 -4.73
N ARG A 23 -3.22 9.66 -5.56
CA ARG A 23 -4.56 10.16 -5.91
C ARG A 23 -5.56 9.00 -5.89
N GLU A 24 -6.85 9.29 -5.92
CA GLU A 24 -7.89 8.25 -6.03
C GLU A 24 -7.65 7.31 -7.22
N VAL A 25 -7.34 7.88 -8.40
CA VAL A 25 -7.01 7.13 -9.62
C VAL A 25 -5.59 6.54 -9.63
N ARG A 26 -4.73 6.91 -8.67
CA ARG A 26 -3.35 6.40 -8.54
C ARG A 26 -3.00 6.19 -7.06
N PRO A 27 -3.46 5.10 -6.44
CA PRO A 27 -3.24 4.82 -5.02
C PRO A 27 -1.76 4.61 -4.66
N LYS A 28 -1.36 4.98 -3.44
CA LYS A 28 0.02 4.86 -2.92
C LYS A 28 0.62 3.44 -3.02
N GLN A 29 -0.23 2.42 -3.00
CA GLN A 29 0.12 1.01 -3.03
C GLN A 29 0.78 0.61 -4.35
N PHE A 30 0.53 1.38 -5.42
CA PHE A 30 1.07 1.16 -6.76
C PHE A 30 2.19 2.14 -7.12
N LEU A 31 2.60 3.00 -6.18
CA LEU A 31 3.76 3.85 -6.39
C LEU A 31 5.04 3.00 -6.33
N PRO A 32 6.07 3.34 -7.13
CA PRO A 32 7.33 2.63 -7.06
C PRO A 32 7.94 2.81 -5.67
N LEU A 33 8.35 1.70 -5.04
CA LEU A 33 8.99 1.72 -3.73
C LEU A 33 10.45 2.19 -3.81
N PHE A 34 11.09 1.96 -4.96
CA PHE A 34 12.46 2.36 -5.27
C PHE A 34 12.47 3.32 -6.46
N GLY A 35 13.63 3.87 -6.80
CA GLY A 35 13.79 4.76 -7.98
C GLY A 35 13.46 4.05 -9.31
N ALA A 36 13.48 4.84 -10.39
CA ALA A 36 13.47 4.30 -11.75
C ALA A 36 14.78 3.54 -12.05
#